data_AF-A0A3D1FZQ6-F1
#
_entry.id   AF-A0A3D1FZQ6-F1
#
_cell.length_a   1.000
_cell.length_b   1.000
_cell.length_c   1.000
_cell.angle_alpha   90.00
_cell.angle_beta   90.00
_cell.angle_gamma   90.00
#
_symmetry.space_group_name_H-M   'P 1'
#
loop_
_entity.id
_entity.type
_entity.pdbx_description
1 polymer ?
#
loop_
_entity_poly.entity_id
_entity_poly.type
_entity_poly.pdbx_seq_one_letter_code
_entity_poly.pdbx_strand_id
1 'polypeptide(L)' 'MSFRKEKFMSLAGITAVEHPLNELKNISRSLLDAGIHGICFSAYDEGQQPGDQLTEAQVRRKLSILKPHISWVRTFSCT' A
#
# COMPACT_ATOMS: atom_id res chain seq x y z
N MET A 1 13.49 -17.13 13.96
CA MET A 1 12.38 -17.81 13.26
C MET A 1 12.81 -19.24 12.92
N SER A 2 11.98 -20.25 13.16
CA SER A 2 12.29 -21.67 12.83
C SER A 2 12.15 -21.92 11.32
N PHE A 3 13.12 -22.62 10.72
CA PHE A 3 13.09 -22.97 9.30
C PHE A 3 11.98 -23.99 9.02
N ARG A 4 11.11 -23.66 8.06
CA ARG A 4 9.98 -24.49 7.62
C ARG A 4 10.09 -24.69 6.12
N LYS A 5 10.46 -25.91 5.70
CA LYS A 5 10.74 -26.25 4.30
C LYS A 5 9.53 -25.99 3.40
N GLU A 6 8.33 -26.25 3.90
CA GLU A 6 7.04 -26.02 3.24
C GLU A 6 6.71 -24.53 3.01
N LYS A 7 7.41 -23.62 3.70
CA LYS A 7 7.27 -22.17 3.55
C LYS A 7 8.43 -21.52 2.81
N PHE A 8 9.34 -22.31 2.25
CA PHE A 8 10.45 -21.79 1.46
C PHE A 8 9.90 -20.93 0.32
N MET A 9 10.32 -19.66 0.25
CA MET A 9 9.86 -18.68 -0.74
C MET A 9 8.34 -18.40 -0.75
N SER A 10 7.60 -18.75 0.30
CA SER A 10 6.14 -18.48 0.38
C SER A 10 5.76 -16.99 0.35
N LEU A 11 6.72 -16.10 0.55
CA LEU A 11 6.56 -14.64 0.46
C LEU A 11 7.28 -14.03 -0.75
N ALA A 12 7.95 -14.85 -1.56
CA ALA A 12 8.62 -14.37 -2.76
C ALA A 12 7.54 -13.97 -3.78
N GLY A 13 7.52 -12.69 -4.12
CA GLY A 13 6.65 -12.16 -5.16
C GLY A 13 7.24 -12.36 -6.56
N ILE A 14 6.72 -11.60 -7.51
CA ILE A 14 7.24 -11.53 -8.87
C ILE A 14 8.66 -10.95 -8.93
N THR A 15 9.51 -11.47 -9.82
CA THR A 15 10.83 -10.91 -10.11
C THR A 15 10.68 -9.70 -11.03
N ALA A 16 10.51 -8.51 -10.45
CA ALA A 16 10.21 -7.29 -11.22
C ALA A 16 11.24 -6.97 -12.34
N VAL A 17 12.51 -7.37 -12.17
CA VAL A 17 13.60 -7.11 -13.13
C VAL A 17 13.39 -7.85 -14.47
N GLU A 18 12.59 -8.93 -14.47
CA GLU A 18 12.36 -9.76 -15.66
C GLU A 18 11.27 -9.22 -16.58
N HIS A 19 10.56 -8.16 -16.16
CA HIS A 19 9.41 -7.62 -16.90
C HIS A 19 9.66 -6.22 -17.46
N PRO A 20 9.26 -5.92 -18.71
CA PRO A 20 9.24 -4.56 -19.23
C PRO A 20 8.26 -3.67 -18.45
N LEU A 21 8.53 -2.36 -18.43
CA LEU A 21 7.74 -1.39 -17.65
C LEU A 21 6.23 -1.44 -17.91
N ASN A 22 5.82 -1.67 -19.17
CA ASN A 22 4.39 -1.75 -19.52
C ASN A 22 3.70 -2.96 -18.89
N GLU A 23 4.41 -4.08 -18.79
CA GLU A 23 3.89 -5.28 -18.16
C GLU A 23 3.77 -5.09 -16.64
N LEU A 24 4.78 -4.49 -16.00
CA LEU A 24 4.72 -4.12 -14.57
C LEU A 24 3.53 -3.21 -14.26
N LYS A 25 3.22 -2.24 -15.13
CA LYS A 25 2.03 -1.39 -14.98
C LYS A 25 0.73 -2.20 -15.05
N ASN A 26 0.65 -3.17 -15.96
CA ASN A 26 -0.53 -4.02 -16.10
C ASN A 26 -0.70 -4.96 -14.90
N ILE A 27 0.40 -5.55 -14.41
CA ILE A 27 0.40 -6.38 -13.21
C ILE A 27 -0.05 -5.54 -12.01
N SER A 28 0.53 -4.36 -11.82
CA SER A 28 0.17 -3.47 -10.71
C SER A 28 -1.31 -3.08 -10.74
N ARG A 29 -1.86 -2.74 -11.91
CA ARG A 29 -3.30 -2.46 -12.06
C ARG A 29 -4.16 -3.66 -11.71
N SER A 30 -3.82 -4.83 -12.23
CA SER A 30 -4.56 -6.07 -11.96
C SER A 30 -4.60 -6.40 -10.47
N LEU A 31 -3.50 -6.15 -9.74
CA LEU A 31 -3.45 -6.33 -8.28
C LEU A 31 -4.32 -5.32 -7.54
N LEU A 32 -4.37 -4.06 -7.99
CA LEU A 32 -5.24 -3.04 -7.41
C LEU A 32 -6.71 -3.31 -7.68
N ASP A 33 -7.04 -3.83 -8.86
CA ASP A 33 -8.40 -4.19 -9.27
C ASP A 33 -8.90 -5.44 -8.53
N ALA A 34 -8.01 -6.40 -8.26
CA ALA A 34 -8.30 -7.55 -7.40
C ALA A 34 -8.57 -7.16 -5.94
N GLY A 35 -8.09 -5.99 -5.53
CA GLY A 35 -8.26 -5.44 -4.19
C GLY A 35 -7.21 -5.93 -3.20
N ILE A 36 -6.83 -5.02 -2.29
CA ILE A 36 -5.91 -5.28 -1.19
C ILE A 36 -6.73 -5.39 0.10
N HIS A 37 -6.53 -6.46 0.87
CA HIS A 37 -7.29 -6.66 2.11
C HIS A 37 -7.16 -5.47 3.08
N GLY A 38 -5.94 -4.96 3.27
CA GLY A 38 -5.74 -3.73 3.99
C GLY A 38 -4.40 -3.07 3.72
N ILE A 39 -4.34 -1.76 3.91
CA ILE A 39 -3.12 -0.96 3.76
C ILE A 39 -2.88 -0.13 5.00
N CYS A 40 -1.60 0.05 5.32
CA CYS A 40 -1.15 1.04 6.30
C CYS A 40 -0.52 2.21 5.57
N PHE A 41 -1.01 3.43 5.80
CA PHE A 41 -0.49 4.63 5.13
C PHE A 41 -0.37 5.82 6.09
N SER A 42 0.43 6.81 5.70
CA SER A 42 0.57 8.07 6.43
C SER A 42 -0.49 9.07 5.96
N ALA A 43 -1.24 9.64 6.91
CA ALA A 43 -2.16 10.73 6.61
C ALA A 43 -1.44 12.01 6.22
N TYR A 44 -0.16 12.19 6.59
CA TYR A 44 0.66 13.37 6.26
C TYR A 44 0.93 13.50 4.76
N ASP A 45 1.01 14.73 4.28
CA ASP A 45 1.46 15.09 2.94
C ASP A 45 2.97 15.26 2.89
N GLU A 46 3.49 15.36 1.68
CA GLU A 46 4.91 15.60 1.45
C GLU A 46 5.35 16.89 2.17
N GLY A 47 6.45 16.78 2.92
CA GLY A 47 7.00 17.88 3.72
C GLY A 47 6.38 18.04 5.11
N GLN A 48 5.27 17.35 5.44
CA GLN A 48 4.73 17.38 6.79
C GLN A 48 5.43 16.39 7.73
N GLN A 49 5.49 16.75 9.00
CA GLN A 49 6.16 16.02 10.07
C GLN A 49 5.23 15.77 11.26
N PRO A 50 5.60 14.85 12.18
CA PRO A 50 4.90 14.67 13.44
C PRO A 50 4.62 15.99 14.17
N GLY A 51 3.36 16.22 14.54
CA GLY A 51 2.91 17.45 15.20
C GLY A 51 2.29 18.48 14.24
N ASP A 52 2.44 18.33 12.92
CA ASP A 52 1.73 19.17 11.97
C ASP A 52 0.23 18.85 11.97
N GLN A 53 -0.60 19.88 11.78
CA GLN A 53 -2.05 19.71 11.75
C GLN A 53 -2.48 18.94 10.49
N LEU A 54 -3.14 17.79 10.70
CA LEU A 54 -3.85 17.08 9.65
C LEU A 54 -5.22 17.73 9.42
N THR A 55 -5.54 18.03 8.16
CA THR A 55 -6.86 18.57 7.78
C THR A 55 -7.80 17.45 7.32
N GLU A 56 -9.10 17.62 7.54
CA GLU A 56 -10.11 16.67 7.05
C GLU A 56 -10.04 16.49 5.53
N ALA A 57 -9.84 17.59 4.79
CA ALA A 57 -9.75 17.58 3.33
C ALA A 57 -8.59 16.69 2.83
N GLN A 58 -7.44 16.77 3.48
CA GLN A 58 -6.27 15.94 3.19
C GLN A 58 -6.56 14.44 3.44
N VAL A 59 -7.16 14.11 4.58
CA VAL A 59 -7.53 12.73 4.91
C VAL A 59 -8.55 12.19 3.91
N ARG A 60 -9.60 12.96 3.61
CA ARG A 60 -10.64 12.56 2.65
C ARG A 60 -10.09 12.33 1.25
N ARG A 61 -9.17 13.18 0.77
CA ARG A 61 -8.53 13.04 -0.55
C ARG A 61 -7.74 11.72 -0.65
N LYS A 62 -6.98 11.35 0.38
CA LYS A 62 -6.22 10.09 0.37
C LYS A 62 -7.17 8.88 0.44
N LEU A 63 -8.18 8.93 1.31
CA LEU A 63 -9.15 7.84 1.43
C LEU A 63 -9.98 7.63 0.16
N SER A 64 -10.33 8.69 -0.58
CA SER A 64 -11.10 8.54 -1.82
C SER A 64 -10.31 7.81 -2.92
N ILE A 65 -8.99 8.02 -2.98
CA ILE A 65 -8.09 7.31 -3.90
C ILE A 65 -8.01 5.82 -3.52
N LEU A 66 -7.92 5.52 -2.22
CA LEU A 66 -7.75 4.15 -1.75
C LEU A 66 -9.05 3.34 -1.76
N LYS A 67 -10.20 3.99 -1.50
CA LYS A 67 -11.52 3.37 -1.34
C LYS A 67 -11.88 2.28 -2.37
N PRO A 68 -11.65 2.45 -3.69
CA PRO A 68 -12.00 1.41 -4.66
C PRO A 68 -11.10 0.17 -4.60
N HIS A 69 -9.94 0.25 -3.95
CA HIS A 69 -8.90 -0.77 -4.02
C HIS A 69 -8.64 -1.50 -2.70
N ILE A 70 -9.22 -1.07 -1.58
CA ILE A 70 -8.91 -1.63 -0.25
C ILE A 70 -10.15 -1.88 0.61
N SER A 71 -10.10 -2.90 1.46
CA SER A 71 -11.16 -3.18 2.43
C SER A 71 -10.89 -2.61 3.82
N TRP A 72 -9.62 -2.38 4.17
CA TRP A 72 -9.23 -1.95 5.51
C TRP A 72 -8.09 -0.93 5.48
N VAL A 73 -8.14 0.03 6.40
CA VAL A 73 -7.13 1.08 6.56
C VAL A 73 -6.59 1.05 7.97
N ARG A 74 -5.26 1.11 8.09
CA ARG A 74 -4.57 1.56 9.29
C ARG A 74 -3.85 2.87 9.00
N THR A 75 -3.94 3.82 9.91
CA THR A 75 -3.17 5.06 9.86
C THR A 75 -2.50 5.31 11.20
N PHE A 76 -1.37 6.00 11.16
CA PHE A 76 -0.70 6.51 12.34
C PHE A 76 -0.62 8.03 12.23
N SER A 77 -0.95 8.72 13.32
CA SER A 77 -0.65 10.14 13.49
C SER A 77 0.01 10.31 14.84
N CYS A 78 1.14 11.00 14.88
CA CYS A 78 1.70 11.49 16.13
C CYS A 78 0.90 12.73 16.53
N THR A 79 0.28 12.68 17.71
CA THR A 79 -0.27 13.83 18.42
C THR A 79 0.83 14.59 19.13
#